data_AF-A0A7J4KZ03-F1
#
_entry.id   AF-A0A7J4KZ03-F1
#
_cell.length_a   1.000
_cell.length_b   1.000
_cell.length_c   1.000
_cell.angle_alpha   90.00
_cell.angle_beta   90.00
_cell.angle_gamma   90.00
#
_symmetry.space_group_name_H-M   'P 1'
#
loop_
_entity.id
_entity.type
_entity.pdbx_description
1 polymer ?
#
loop_
_entity_poly.entity_id
_entity_poly.type
_entity_poly.pdbx_seq_one_letter_code
_entity_poly.pdbx_strand_id
1 'polypeptide(L)'
;KVLQAFYEDKITKDAIESALTDIAKGESVEKAIAKCKSMSKAEIESIIKDIIKKKPELKGNRGAIMGLAMQQLRGKADGKLIAEIVAHLSG
;
A
#
# COMPACT_ATOMS: atom_id res chain seq x y z
N LYS A 1 -12.04 13.68 -11.00
CA LYS A 1 -10.60 13.69 -10.63
C LYS A 1 -10.16 12.40 -9.92
N VAL A 2 -10.66 12.04 -8.73
CA VAL A 2 -10.27 10.77 -8.05
C VAL A 2 -10.63 9.53 -8.87
N LEU A 3 -11.90 9.38 -9.26
CA LEU A 3 -12.34 8.26 -10.11
C LEU A 3 -11.61 8.22 -11.46
N GLN A 4 -11.29 9.39 -12.02
CA GLN A 4 -10.51 9.48 -13.25
C GLN A 4 -9.08 8.95 -13.05
N ALA A 5 -8.42 9.30 -11.94
CA ALA A 5 -7.10 8.75 -11.62
C ALA A 5 -7.12 7.23 -11.44
N PHE A 6 -8.23 6.67 -10.94
CA PHE A 6 -8.43 5.22 -10.88
C PHE A 6 -8.58 4.60 -12.28
N TYR A 7 -9.41 5.17 -13.15
CA TYR A 7 -9.57 4.69 -14.54
C TYR A 7 -8.30 4.83 -15.39
N GLU A 8 -7.38 5.72 -15.01
CA GLU A 8 -6.06 5.89 -15.62
C GLU A 8 -4.97 5.03 -14.95
N ASP A 9 -5.33 4.07 -14.08
CA ASP A 9 -4.43 3.19 -13.32
C ASP A 9 -3.38 3.91 -12.46
N LYS A 10 -3.60 5.19 -12.12
CA LYS A 10 -2.68 5.99 -11.29
C LYS A 10 -2.79 5.67 -9.80
N ILE A 11 -3.96 5.21 -9.38
CA ILE A 11 -4.29 4.84 -7.99
C ILE A 11 -5.05 3.52 -7.98
N THR A 12 -4.97 2.78 -6.88
CA THR A 12 -5.70 1.51 -6.71
C THR A 12 -7.14 1.72 -6.24
N LYS A 13 -7.98 0.69 -6.31
CA LYS A 13 -9.37 0.75 -5.82
C LYS A 13 -9.43 1.11 -4.32
N ASP A 14 -8.55 0.52 -3.51
CA ASP A 14 -8.46 0.80 -2.07
C ASP A 14 -7.99 2.23 -1.77
N ALA A 15 -7.31 2.86 -2.73
CA ALA A 15 -6.87 4.23 -2.62
C ALA A 15 -8.02 5.24 -2.79
N ILE A 16 -9.12 4.86 -3.45
CA ILE A 16 -10.29 5.73 -3.66
C ILE A 16 -10.87 6.16 -2.32
N GLU A 17 -11.10 5.22 -1.40
CA GLU A 17 -11.65 5.51 -0.07
C GLU A 17 -10.72 6.43 0.73
N SER A 18 -9.40 6.17 0.66
CA SER A 18 -8.38 6.99 1.33
C SER A 18 -8.35 8.42 0.77
N ALA A 19 -8.34 8.57 -0.55
CA ALA A 19 -8.32 9.86 -1.22
C ALA A 19 -9.59 10.67 -0.90
N LEU A 20 -10.77 10.05 -0.95
CA LEU A 20 -12.03 10.71 -0.62
C LEU A 20 -12.08 11.15 0.85
N THR A 21 -11.54 10.33 1.76
CA THR A 21 -11.45 10.67 3.19
C THR A 21 -10.57 11.91 3.43
N ASP A 22 -9.41 11.99 2.77
CA ASP A 22 -8.51 13.15 2.88
C ASP A 22 -9.14 14.42 2.30
N ILE A 23 -9.85 14.30 1.17
CA ILE A 23 -10.60 15.42 0.57
C ILE A 23 -11.69 15.91 1.53
N ALA A 24 -12.43 15.00 2.18
CA ALA A 24 -13.45 15.35 3.15
C ALA A 24 -12.88 16.08 4.39
N LYS A 25 -11.60 15.86 4.72
CA LYS A 25 -10.87 16.56 5.79
C LYS A 25 -10.30 17.92 5.34
N GLY A 26 -10.53 18.33 4.09
CA GLY A 26 -10.09 19.62 3.57
C GLY A 26 -8.77 19.59 2.79
N GLU A 27 -8.22 18.41 2.49
CA GLU A 27 -7.06 18.32 1.60
C GLU A 27 -7.44 18.58 0.14
N SER A 28 -6.52 19.15 -0.65
CA SER A 28 -6.77 19.34 -2.07
C SER A 28 -6.81 18.00 -2.80
N VAL A 29 -7.65 17.93 -3.84
CA VAL A 29 -7.82 16.73 -4.65
C VAL A 29 -6.49 16.26 -5.26
N GLU A 30 -5.65 17.18 -5.73
CA GLU A 30 -4.35 16.82 -6.30
C GLU A 30 -3.42 16.19 -5.24
N LYS A 31 -3.40 16.73 -4.01
CA LYS A 31 -2.57 16.19 -2.92
C LYS A 31 -3.06 14.82 -2.47
N ALA A 32 -4.38 14.64 -2.31
CA ALA A 32 -4.97 13.36 -1.93
C ALA A 32 -4.64 12.26 -2.95
N ILE A 33 -4.74 12.56 -4.25
CA ILE A 33 -4.36 11.63 -5.32
C ILE A 33 -2.85 11.34 -5.30
N ALA A 34 -2.00 12.36 -5.08
CA ALA A 34 -0.55 12.17 -5.03
C ALA A 34 -0.09 11.25 -3.89
N LYS A 35 -0.76 11.27 -2.72
CA LYS A 35 -0.50 10.36 -1.59
C LYS A 35 -0.88 8.90 -1.89
N CYS A 36 -1.81 8.71 -2.81
CA CYS A 36 -2.41 7.44 -3.21
C CYS A 36 -1.72 6.82 -4.44
N LYS A 37 -0.62 7.41 -4.90
CA LYS A 37 0.06 6.99 -6.12
C LYS A 37 0.53 5.54 -5.99
N SER A 38 0.19 4.74 -7.00
CA SER A 38 0.54 3.32 -7.03
C SER A 38 2.07 3.16 -7.00
N MET A 39 2.57 2.42 -6.02
CA MET A 39 4.00 2.11 -5.86
C MET A 39 4.42 0.98 -6.80
N SER A 40 5.67 1.01 -7.24
CA SER A 40 6.23 -0.08 -8.04
C SER A 40 6.46 -1.33 -7.19
N LYS A 41 6.51 -2.50 -7.85
CA LYS A 41 6.82 -3.78 -7.20
C LYS A 41 8.13 -3.72 -6.40
N ALA A 42 9.16 -3.07 -6.93
CA ALA A 42 10.47 -2.97 -6.29
C ALA A 42 10.43 -2.14 -4.99
N GLU A 43 9.66 -1.04 -4.98
CA GLU A 43 9.47 -0.22 -3.77
C GLU A 43 8.69 -0.98 -2.70
N ILE A 44 7.63 -1.69 -3.10
CA ILE A 44 6.82 -2.53 -2.21
C ILE A 44 7.69 -3.64 -1.58
N GLU A 45 8.50 -4.32 -2.40
CA GLU A 45 9.47 -5.32 -1.92
C GLU A 45 10.46 -4.74 -0.92
N SER A 46 10.99 -3.55 -1.18
CA SER A 46 11.94 -2.89 -0.28
C SER A 46 11.32 -2.63 1.08
N ILE A 47 10.09 -2.10 1.12
CA ILE A 47 9.36 -1.83 2.37
C ILE A 47 9.10 -3.12 3.14
N ILE A 48 8.66 -4.19 2.46
CA ILE A 48 8.39 -5.47 3.12
C ILE A 48 9.68 -6.11 3.64
N LYS A 49 10.78 -6.06 2.89
CA LYS A 49 12.11 -6.52 3.35
C LYS A 49 12.54 -5.77 4.62
N ASP A 50 12.32 -4.46 4.67
CA ASP A 50 12.65 -3.65 5.84
C ASP A 50 11.77 -3.98 7.06
N ILE A 51 10.47 -4.24 6.87
CA ILE A 51 9.58 -4.72 7.94
C ILE A 51 10.12 -6.03 8.53
N ILE A 52 10.46 -7.00 7.67
CA ILE A 52 10.99 -8.31 8.10
C ILE A 52 12.32 -8.16 8.84
N LYS A 53 13.25 -7.35 8.31
CA LYS A 53 14.56 -7.10 8.94
C LYS A 53 14.44 -6.45 10.31
N LYS A 54 13.52 -5.50 10.47
CA LYS A 54 13.29 -4.78 11.74
C LYS A 54 12.54 -5.61 12.78
N LYS A 55 11.92 -6.72 12.35
CA LYS A 55 11.05 -7.57 13.17
C LYS A 55 11.43 -9.05 13.05
N PRO A 56 12.67 -9.43 13.41
CA PRO A 56 13.11 -10.83 13.33
C PRO A 56 12.23 -11.78 14.17
N GLU A 57 11.59 -11.28 15.22
CA GLU A 57 10.64 -12.02 16.05
C GLU A 57 9.35 -12.44 15.31
N LEU A 58 9.02 -11.77 14.20
CA LEU A 58 7.85 -12.08 13.37
C LEU A 58 8.19 -13.05 12.24
N LYS A 59 9.43 -13.53 12.14
CA LYS A 59 9.85 -14.45 11.09
C LYS A 59 8.99 -15.72 11.12
N GLY A 60 8.45 -16.11 9.97
CA GLY A 60 7.51 -17.23 9.85
C GLY A 60 6.05 -16.91 10.21
N ASN A 61 5.77 -15.77 10.85
CA ASN A 61 4.41 -15.31 11.11
C ASN A 61 3.90 -14.41 9.98
N ARG A 62 3.44 -15.05 8.89
CA ARG A 62 2.94 -14.36 7.70
C ARG A 62 1.78 -13.40 8.00
N GLY A 63 0.89 -13.76 8.91
CA GLY A 63 -0.25 -12.91 9.29
C GLY A 63 0.17 -11.59 9.93
N ALA A 64 1.16 -11.63 10.83
CA ALA A 64 1.70 -10.43 11.46
C ALA A 64 2.45 -9.54 10.47
N ILE A 65 3.29 -10.13 9.60
CA ILE A 65 4.00 -9.40 8.54
C ILE A 65 3.00 -8.74 7.58
N MET A 66 1.95 -9.47 7.19
CA MET A 66 0.90 -8.96 6.32
C MET A 66 0.15 -7.78 6.95
N GLY A 67 -0.19 -7.86 8.23
CA GLY A 67 -0.82 -6.75 8.95
C GLY A 67 0.02 -5.47 8.96
N LEU A 68 1.32 -5.61 9.22
CA LEU A 68 2.26 -4.48 9.18
C LEU A 68 2.45 -3.91 7.78
N ALA A 69 2.55 -4.78 6.77
CA ALA A 69 2.64 -4.36 5.37
C ALA A 69 1.40 -3.56 4.96
N MET A 70 0.21 -4.07 5.28
CA MET A 70 -1.05 -3.38 5.00
C MET A 70 -1.16 -2.04 5.74
N GLN A 71 -0.69 -1.94 6.99
CA GLN A 71 -0.69 -0.67 7.72
C GLN A 71 0.11 0.44 7.01
N GLN A 72 1.20 0.08 6.31
CA GLN A 72 2.06 1.06 5.62
C GLN A 72 1.67 1.29 4.15
N LEU A 73 1.17 0.25 3.48
CA LEU A 73 1.03 0.19 2.02
C LEU A 73 -0.42 0.22 1.53
N ARG A 74 -1.42 0.07 2.40
CA ARG A 74 -2.83 0.12 2.01
C ARG A 74 -3.14 1.45 1.33
N GLY A 75 -3.83 1.37 0.18
CA GLY A 75 -4.14 2.53 -0.65
C GLY A 75 -2.95 3.10 -1.44
N LYS A 76 -1.75 2.54 -1.30
CA LYS A 76 -0.56 2.91 -2.08
C LYS A 76 -0.08 1.79 -3.00
N ALA A 77 -0.51 0.57 -2.76
CA ALA A 77 -0.17 -0.61 -3.54
C ALA A 77 -1.36 -1.56 -3.66
N ASP A 78 -1.33 -2.42 -4.68
CA ASP A 78 -2.33 -3.47 -4.88
C ASP A 78 -2.22 -4.53 -3.77
N GLY A 79 -3.34 -4.83 -3.12
CA GLY A 79 -3.38 -5.77 -2.00
C GLY A 79 -2.98 -7.19 -2.37
N LYS A 80 -3.24 -7.65 -3.61
CA LYS A 80 -2.78 -8.96 -4.09
C LYS A 80 -1.28 -8.96 -4.27
N LEU A 81 -0.72 -7.89 -4.86
CA LEU A 81 0.72 -7.76 -5.03
C LEU A 81 1.45 -7.74 -3.67
N ILE A 82 0.91 -7.03 -2.67
CA ILE A 82 1.45 -7.07 -1.30
C ILE A 82 1.44 -8.52 -0.77
N ALA A 83 0.32 -9.23 -0.91
CA ALA A 83 0.19 -10.60 -0.43
C ALA A 83 1.18 -11.56 -1.09
N GLU A 84 1.36 -11.46 -2.41
CA GLU A 84 2.33 -12.25 -3.17
C GLU A 84 3.77 -12.01 -2.70
N ILE A 85 4.14 -10.74 -2.52
CA ILE A 85 5.49 -10.37 -2.08
C ILE A 85 5.73 -10.84 -0.64
N VAL A 86 4.77 -10.65 0.26
CA VAL A 86 4.87 -11.16 1.64
C VAL A 86 5.04 -12.67 1.60
N ALA A 87 4.22 -13.40 0.85
CA ALA A 87 4.33 -14.86 0.76
C ALA A 87 5.71 -15.33 0.26
N HIS A 88 6.28 -14.64 -0.73
CA HIS A 88 7.60 -14.94 -1.26
C HIS A 88 8.75 -14.61 -0.29
N LEU A 89 8.64 -13.53 0.50
CA LEU A 89 9.72 -13.05 1.37
C LEU A 89 9.68 -13.60 2.80
N SER A 90 8.53 -14.13 3.23
CA SER A 90 8.32 -14.70 4.57
C SER A 90 8.28 -16.23 4.59
N GLY A 91 8.62 -16.86 3.45
CA GLY A 91 8.91 -18.29 3.34
C GLY A 91 10.33 -18.65 3.76
#